data_AF-A0A529PR21-F1
#
_entry.id   AF-A0A529PR21-F1
#
_cell.length_a   1.000
_cell.length_b   1.000
_cell.length_c   1.000
_cell.angle_alpha   90.00
_cell.angle_beta   90.00
_cell.angle_gamma   90.00
#
_symmetry.space_group_name_H-M   'P 1'
#
loop_
_entity.id
_entity.type
_entity.pdbx_description
1 polymer ?
#
loop_
_entity_poly.entity_id
_entity_poly.type
_entity_poly.pdbx_seq_one_letter_code
_entity_poly.pdbx_strand_id
1 'polypeptide(L)'
;MVEPGTATNDMPGRPYARILRAAEARAWQDGHAFLDEARRDAQQLREAARRAYAAEYAQGYEDGKAQGDADATRLIGETAVKVDRYLGGLQAEVIGLAIEIVRRMLGEFDVGTLVAKAARHAVSEIRRAKYLKVRVHPASVDRVRDELDAVLRESDLGMTVEIDADDALAAGAC
;
A
#
# COMPACT_ATOMS: atom_id res chain seq x y z
N MET A 1 1.72 -14.59 41.34
CA MET A 1 2.48 -13.93 42.41
C MET A 1 2.22 -14.72 43.69
N VAL A 2 3.13 -15.63 44.05
CA VAL A 2 3.02 -16.43 45.28
C VAL A 2 3.98 -15.79 46.28
N GLU A 3 3.46 -15.25 47.38
CA GLU A 3 4.27 -14.65 48.43
C GLU A 3 5.14 -15.73 49.11
N PRO A 4 6.48 -15.57 49.16
CA PRO A 4 7.34 -16.44 49.94
C PRO A 4 7.57 -15.82 51.32
N GLY A 5 6.69 -16.09 52.27
CA GLY A 5 6.84 -15.70 53.66
C GLY A 5 5.57 -16.08 54.39
N THR A 6 5.52 -17.15 55.17
CA THR A 6 6.29 -17.32 56.40
C THR A 6 6.41 -18.82 56.71
N ALA A 7 7.52 -19.44 56.28
CA ALA A 7 7.96 -20.62 57.02
C ALA A 7 8.56 -20.10 58.32
N THR A 8 7.75 -20.09 59.39
CA THR A 8 8.20 -19.81 60.75
C THR A 8 9.44 -20.66 61.00
N ASN A 9 10.58 -20.00 61.18
CA ASN A 9 11.84 -20.64 61.57
C ASN A 9 11.72 -21.04 63.05
N ASP A 10 10.86 -22.00 63.33
CA ASP A 10 10.54 -22.52 64.67
C ASP A 10 11.56 -23.59 65.11
N MET A 11 12.77 -23.56 64.53
CA MET A 11 13.87 -24.40 64.96
C MET A 11 14.56 -23.75 66.16
N PRO A 12 14.68 -24.44 67.31
CA PRO A 12 15.29 -23.86 68.49
C PRO A 12 16.74 -23.49 68.20
N GLY A 13 17.12 -22.22 68.39
CA GLY A 13 18.50 -21.75 68.17
C GLY A 13 19.51 -22.22 69.21
N ARG A 14 19.06 -23.00 70.21
CA ARG A 14 19.89 -23.57 71.28
C ARG A 14 19.31 -24.91 71.71
N PRO A 15 20.15 -25.82 72.22
CA PRO A 15 19.65 -27.07 72.77
C PRO A 15 18.75 -26.82 73.98
N TYR A 16 17.85 -27.78 74.27
CA TYR A 16 16.83 -27.64 75.30
C TYR A 16 17.39 -27.60 76.75
N ALA A 17 18.64 -27.99 76.96
CA ALA A 17 19.31 -27.97 78.26
C ALA A 17 20.78 -27.56 78.13
N ARG A 18 21.35 -27.07 79.24
CA ARG A 18 22.75 -26.64 79.33
C ARG A 18 23.75 -27.80 79.35
N ILE A 19 23.33 -28.99 79.80
CA ILE A 19 24.12 -30.23 79.79
C ILE A 19 23.30 -31.28 79.05
N LEU A 20 23.87 -31.81 77.96
CA LEU A 20 23.28 -32.88 77.16
C LEU A 20 24.11 -34.15 77.28
N ARG A 21 23.49 -35.31 77.07
CA ARG A 21 24.26 -36.54 76.86
C ARG A 21 25.00 -36.45 75.53
N ALA A 22 26.14 -37.14 75.42
CA ALA A 22 26.99 -37.08 74.22
C ALA A 22 26.24 -37.45 72.93
N ALA A 23 25.33 -38.42 72.97
CA ALA A 23 24.52 -38.81 71.82
C ALA A 23 23.51 -37.72 71.40
N GLU A 24 22.88 -37.04 72.37
CA GLU A 24 21.93 -35.94 72.13
C GLU A 24 22.66 -34.72 71.54
N ALA A 25 23.86 -34.41 72.03
CA ALA A 25 24.69 -33.33 71.49
C ALA A 25 25.13 -33.59 70.04
N ARG A 26 25.48 -34.83 69.69
CA ARG A 26 25.83 -35.21 68.30
C ARG A 26 24.62 -35.10 67.37
N ALA A 27 23.48 -35.68 67.76
CA ALA A 27 22.26 -35.60 66.97
C ALA A 27 21.84 -34.14 66.71
N TRP A 28 22.02 -33.26 67.70
CA TRP A 28 21.79 -31.83 67.53
C TRP A 28 22.75 -31.19 66.52
N GLN A 29 24.05 -31.45 66.63
CA GLN A 29 25.07 -30.91 65.70
C GLN A 29 24.87 -31.41 64.28
N ASP A 30 24.62 -32.70 64.08
CA ASP A 30 24.41 -33.32 62.78
C ASP A 30 23.14 -32.77 62.12
N GLY A 31 22.05 -32.63 62.88
CA GLY A 31 20.81 -32.03 62.39
C GLY A 31 20.98 -30.58 61.95
N HIS A 32 21.76 -29.77 62.68
CA HIS A 32 22.08 -28.41 62.28
C HIS A 32 22.98 -28.36 61.03
N ALA A 33 23.99 -29.23 60.94
CA ALA A 33 24.85 -29.33 59.77
C ALA A 33 24.04 -29.69 58.50
N PHE A 34 23.11 -30.64 58.63
CA PHE A 34 22.20 -30.99 57.55
C PHE A 34 21.30 -29.83 57.12
N LEU A 35 20.75 -29.07 58.07
CA LEU A 35 19.94 -27.89 57.76
C LEU A 35 20.75 -26.80 57.05
N ASP A 36 22.00 -26.58 57.46
CA ASP A 36 22.86 -25.58 56.83
C ASP A 36 23.30 -25.99 55.42
N GLU A 37 23.49 -27.29 55.17
CA GLU A 37 23.67 -27.83 53.81
C GLU A 37 22.40 -27.64 52.97
N ALA A 38 21.24 -28.07 53.47
CA ALA A 38 19.96 -27.92 52.76
C ALA A 38 19.64 -26.45 52.43
N ARG A 39 19.99 -25.51 53.32
CA ARG A 39 19.85 -24.06 53.08
C ARG A 39 20.77 -23.56 51.97
N ARG A 40 22.04 -24.02 51.96
CA ARG A 40 23.00 -23.68 50.90
C ARG A 40 22.53 -24.22 49.55
N ASP A 41 22.08 -25.46 49.49
CA ASP A 41 21.56 -26.08 48.26
C ASP A 41 20.31 -25.36 47.76
N ALA A 42 19.37 -25.03 48.65
CA ALA A 42 18.19 -24.26 48.30
C ALA A 42 18.54 -22.87 47.76
N GLN A 43 19.57 -22.22 48.31
CA GLN A 43 20.04 -20.95 47.79
C GLN A 43 20.67 -21.11 46.40
N GLN A 44 21.55 -22.10 46.21
CA GLN A 44 22.18 -22.37 44.92
C GLN A 44 21.15 -22.68 43.84
N LEU A 45 20.13 -23.49 44.15
CA LEU A 45 19.06 -23.82 43.22
C LEU A 45 18.24 -22.58 42.84
N ARG A 46 17.91 -21.72 43.81
CA ARG A 46 17.19 -20.46 43.54
C ARG A 46 18.00 -19.52 42.64
N GLU A 47 19.30 -19.42 42.87
CA GLU A 47 20.19 -18.60 42.04
C GLU A 47 20.33 -19.18 40.63
N ALA A 48 20.48 -20.50 40.50
CA ALA A 48 20.53 -21.18 39.22
C ALA A 48 19.22 -20.98 38.42
N ALA A 49 18.07 -21.15 39.08
CA ALA A 49 16.76 -20.93 38.47
C ALA A 49 16.58 -19.48 38.01
N ARG A 50 17.00 -18.49 38.81
CA ARG A 50 16.96 -17.06 38.42
C ARG A 50 17.83 -16.78 37.19
N ARG A 51 19.04 -17.33 37.14
CA ARG A 51 19.95 -17.19 35.99
C ARG A 51 19.37 -17.82 34.73
N ALA A 52 18.87 -19.05 34.84
CA ALA A 52 18.24 -19.74 33.72
C ALA A 52 17.03 -18.94 33.19
N TYR A 53 16.13 -18.50 34.08
CA TYR A 53 14.98 -17.68 33.68
C TYR A 53 15.39 -16.39 32.97
N ALA A 54 16.39 -15.67 33.47
CA ALA A 54 16.86 -14.44 32.84
C ALA A 54 17.46 -14.68 31.45
N ALA A 55 18.21 -15.78 31.27
CA ALA A 55 18.79 -16.15 29.98
C ALA A 55 17.69 -16.50 28.95
N GLU A 56 16.75 -17.37 29.34
CA GLU A 56 15.63 -17.77 28.49
C GLU A 56 14.73 -16.58 28.14
N TYR A 57 14.49 -15.66 29.09
CA TYR A 57 13.74 -14.44 28.82
C TYR A 57 14.43 -13.54 27.81
N ALA A 58 15.74 -13.31 27.97
CA ALA A 58 16.52 -12.49 27.04
C ALA A 58 16.54 -13.11 25.64
N GLN A 59 16.77 -14.42 25.55
CA GLN A 59 16.74 -15.14 24.27
C GLN A 59 15.35 -15.07 23.63
N GLY A 60 14.30 -15.38 24.37
CA GLY A 60 12.93 -15.33 23.85
C GLY A 60 12.51 -13.93 23.40
N TYR A 61 13.03 -12.88 24.04
CA TYR A 61 12.82 -11.49 23.61
C TYR A 61 13.48 -11.20 22.26
N GLU A 62 14.75 -11.57 22.09
CA GLU A 62 15.46 -11.38 20.82
C GLU A 62 14.86 -12.21 19.68
N ASP A 63 14.53 -13.48 19.94
CA ASP A 63 13.86 -14.36 18.97
C ASP A 63 12.49 -13.81 18.56
N GLY A 64 11.70 -13.36 19.55
CA GLY A 64 10.39 -12.76 19.30
C GLY A 64 10.47 -11.46 18.51
N LYS A 65 11.47 -10.61 18.79
CA LYS A 65 11.73 -9.37 18.06
C LYS A 65 12.13 -9.67 16.60
N ALA A 66 13.08 -10.58 16.39
CA ALA A 66 13.52 -10.96 15.05
C ALA A 66 12.38 -11.55 14.21
N GLN A 67 11.56 -12.41 14.82
CA GLN A 67 10.36 -12.96 14.17
C GLN A 67 9.34 -11.86 13.83
N GLY A 68 9.10 -10.94 14.76
CA GLY A 68 8.21 -9.80 14.55
C GLY A 68 8.65 -8.89 13.40
N ASP A 69 9.94 -8.58 13.32
CA ASP A 69 10.52 -7.76 12.24
C ASP A 69 10.37 -8.46 10.87
N ALA A 70 10.57 -9.78 10.82
CA ALA A 70 10.37 -10.57 9.62
C ALA A 70 8.90 -10.58 9.17
N ASP A 71 7.96 -10.77 10.12
CA ASP A 71 6.53 -10.75 9.83
C ASP A 71 6.03 -9.38 9.37
N ALA A 72 6.51 -8.30 9.99
CA ALA A 72 6.19 -6.94 9.57
C ALA A 72 6.67 -6.65 8.14
N THR A 73 7.91 -7.05 7.82
CA THR A 73 8.49 -6.91 6.48
C THR A 73 7.66 -7.65 5.44
N ARG A 74 7.27 -8.89 5.75
CA ARG A 74 6.42 -9.71 4.89
C ARG A 74 5.05 -9.05 4.66
N LEU A 75 4.40 -8.57 5.72
CA LEU A 75 3.08 -7.92 5.63
C LEU A 75 3.14 -6.66 4.75
N ILE A 76 4.17 -5.83 4.91
CA ILE A 76 4.37 -4.63 4.10
C ILE A 76 4.56 -5.02 2.63
N GLY A 77 5.40 -6.01 2.33
CA GLY A 77 5.63 -6.50 0.97
C GLY A 77 4.35 -7.04 0.31
N GLU A 78 3.61 -7.90 1.01
CA GLU A 78 2.33 -8.43 0.53
C GLU A 78 1.30 -7.33 0.27
N THR A 79 1.26 -6.32 1.14
CA THR A 79 0.34 -5.19 1.01
C THR A 79 0.71 -4.31 -0.19
N ALA A 80 2.01 -4.03 -0.38
CA ALA A 80 2.50 -3.26 -1.51
C ALA A 80 2.12 -3.93 -2.84
N VAL A 81 2.28 -5.25 -2.96
CA VAL A 81 1.87 -6.00 -4.16
C VAL A 81 0.36 -5.94 -4.39
N LYS A 82 -0.46 -5.98 -3.34
CA LYS A 82 -1.93 -5.84 -3.45
C LYS A 82 -2.33 -4.45 -3.94
N VAL A 83 -1.70 -3.41 -3.41
CA VAL A 83 -1.94 -2.01 -3.82
C VAL A 83 -1.54 -1.80 -5.27
N ASP A 84 -0.35 -2.27 -5.67
CA ASP A 84 0.14 -2.17 -7.05
C ASP A 84 -0.82 -2.84 -8.03
N ARG A 85 -1.28 -4.06 -7.71
CA ARG A 85 -2.28 -4.76 -8.52
C ARG A 85 -3.61 -4.00 -8.62
N TYR A 86 -4.08 -3.43 -7.51
CA TYR A 86 -5.33 -2.66 -7.48
C TYR A 86 -5.25 -1.41 -8.36
N LEU A 87 -4.16 -0.64 -8.22
CA LEU A 87 -3.93 0.57 -9.02
C LEU A 87 -3.72 0.24 -10.51
N GLY A 88 -2.99 -0.83 -10.82
CA GLY A 88 -2.83 -1.31 -12.19
C GLY A 88 -4.15 -1.72 -12.84
N GLY A 89 -5.05 -2.36 -12.09
CA GLY A 89 -6.41 -2.69 -12.56
C GLY A 89 -7.24 -1.44 -12.86
N LEU A 90 -7.25 -0.48 -11.93
CA LEU A 90 -7.97 0.79 -12.10
C LEU A 90 -7.51 1.57 -13.34
N GLN A 91 -6.20 1.57 -13.63
CA GLN A 91 -5.68 2.27 -14.81
C GLN A 91 -6.32 1.75 -16.11
N ALA A 92 -6.44 0.42 -16.25
CA ALA A 92 -7.06 -0.19 -17.42
C ALA A 92 -8.55 0.17 -17.52
N GLU A 93 -9.28 0.15 -16.39
CA GLU A 93 -10.70 0.52 -16.33
C GLU A 93 -10.93 1.99 -16.71
N VAL A 94 -10.11 2.91 -16.18
CA VAL A 94 -10.21 4.34 -16.47
C VAL A 94 -9.90 4.64 -17.94
N ILE A 95 -8.87 3.99 -18.52
CA ILE A 95 -8.56 4.13 -19.94
C ILE A 95 -9.71 3.59 -20.80
N GLY A 96 -10.26 2.44 -20.45
CA GLY A 96 -11.42 1.86 -21.12
C GLY A 96 -12.62 2.82 -21.12
N LEU A 97 -12.96 3.36 -19.95
CA LEU A 97 -14.04 4.33 -19.80
C LEU A 97 -13.79 5.61 -20.61
N ALA A 98 -12.56 6.14 -20.60
CA ALA A 98 -12.22 7.33 -21.38
C ALA A 98 -12.41 7.09 -22.89
N ILE A 99 -11.98 5.93 -23.41
CA ILE A 99 -12.18 5.56 -24.81
C ILE A 99 -13.67 5.41 -25.15
N GLU A 100 -14.46 4.81 -24.27
CA GLU A 100 -15.90 4.69 -24.45
C GLU A 100 -16.59 6.05 -24.49
N ILE A 101 -16.20 6.98 -23.61
CA ILE A 101 -16.73 8.35 -23.61
C ILE A 101 -16.37 9.07 -24.91
N VAL A 102 -15.12 8.98 -25.37
CA VAL A 102 -14.69 9.60 -26.64
C VAL A 102 -15.46 8.99 -27.82
N ARG A 103 -15.62 7.67 -27.87
CA ARG A 103 -16.42 7.00 -28.91
C ARG A 103 -17.87 7.44 -28.90
N ARG A 104 -18.47 7.61 -27.72
CA ARG A 104 -19.83 8.10 -27.57
C ARG A 104 -19.96 9.55 -28.04
N MET A 105 -19.04 10.43 -27.64
CA MET A 105 -19.00 11.80 -28.13
C MET A 105 -18.86 11.85 -29.65
N LEU A 106 -17.93 11.07 -30.23
CA LEU A 106 -17.74 11.02 -31.69
C LEU A 106 -18.93 10.39 -32.42
N GLY A 107 -19.59 9.38 -31.85
CA GLY A 107 -20.79 8.76 -32.41
C GLY A 107 -22.04 9.64 -32.31
N GLU A 108 -22.08 10.58 -31.36
CA GLU A 108 -23.13 11.60 -31.25
C GLU A 108 -22.98 12.70 -32.31
N PHE A 109 -21.78 12.90 -32.88
CA PHE A 109 -21.60 13.77 -34.03
C PHE A 109 -21.77 12.99 -35.35
N ASP A 110 -22.73 13.40 -36.16
CA ASP A 110 -22.79 13.01 -37.57
C ASP A 110 -21.42 13.29 -38.24
N VAL A 111 -20.90 12.34 -39.02
CA VAL A 111 -19.57 12.42 -39.65
C VAL A 111 -19.43 13.70 -40.47
N GLY A 112 -20.48 14.11 -41.19
CA GLY A 112 -20.50 15.38 -41.92
C GLY A 112 -20.36 16.60 -41.00
N THR A 113 -20.89 16.53 -39.78
CA THR A 113 -20.77 17.59 -38.76
C THR A 113 -19.35 17.70 -38.21
N LEU A 114 -18.66 16.57 -37.99
CA LEU A 114 -17.26 16.56 -37.56
C LEU A 114 -16.35 17.17 -38.62
N VAL A 115 -16.51 16.74 -39.88
CA VAL A 115 -15.72 17.26 -41.01
C VAL A 115 -15.96 18.76 -41.20
N ALA A 116 -17.22 19.20 -41.12
CA ALA A 116 -17.56 20.63 -41.20
C ALA A 116 -16.89 21.47 -40.08
N LYS A 117 -16.94 21.00 -38.82
CA LYS A 117 -16.29 21.68 -37.69
C LYS A 117 -14.77 21.69 -37.81
N ALA A 118 -14.17 20.60 -38.28
CA ALA A 118 -12.73 20.52 -38.52
C ALA A 118 -12.29 21.50 -39.62
N ALA A 119 -13.03 21.56 -40.73
CA ALA A 119 -12.79 22.52 -41.81
C ALA A 119 -12.92 23.97 -41.32
N ARG A 120 -13.97 24.29 -40.54
CA ARG A 120 -14.16 25.61 -39.91
C ARG A 120 -12.97 25.99 -39.02
N HIS A 121 -12.52 25.08 -38.18
CA HIS A 121 -11.40 25.35 -37.28
C HIS A 121 -10.11 25.60 -38.07
N ALA A 122 -9.81 24.75 -39.06
CA ALA A 122 -8.66 24.92 -39.94
C ALA A 122 -8.69 26.26 -40.69
N VAL A 123 -9.86 26.68 -41.20
CA VAL A 123 -10.07 28.00 -41.83
C VAL A 123 -9.82 29.14 -40.85
N SER A 124 -10.32 29.05 -39.61
CA SER A 124 -10.22 30.11 -38.61
C SER A 124 -8.78 30.40 -38.14
N GLU A 125 -7.90 29.39 -38.18
CA GLU A 125 -6.48 29.53 -37.83
C GLU A 125 -5.67 30.24 -38.93
N ILE A 126 -6.17 30.26 -40.17
CA ILE A 126 -5.47 30.81 -41.33
C ILE A 126 -5.74 32.31 -41.46
N ARG A 127 -4.85 33.13 -40.88
CA ARG A 127 -5.02 34.61 -40.81
C ARG A 127 -4.58 35.40 -42.04
N ARG A 128 -3.88 34.80 -43.01
CA ARG A 128 -3.24 35.54 -44.14
C ARG A 128 -3.44 34.92 -45.53
N ALA A 129 -4.15 33.80 -45.65
CA ALA A 129 -4.41 33.22 -46.96
C ALA A 129 -5.53 34.00 -47.66
N LYS A 130 -5.36 34.28 -48.96
CA LYS A 130 -6.42 34.83 -49.81
C LYS A 130 -7.25 33.75 -50.50
N TYR A 131 -6.75 32.52 -50.49
CA TYR A 131 -7.35 31.38 -51.17
C TYR A 131 -7.12 30.10 -50.35
N LEU A 132 -8.17 29.29 -50.19
CA LEU A 132 -8.10 27.97 -49.57
C LEU A 132 -8.86 26.95 -50.42
N LYS A 133 -8.28 25.76 -50.60
CA LYS A 133 -8.97 24.61 -51.18
C LYS A 133 -9.15 23.53 -50.12
N VAL A 134 -10.38 23.07 -49.92
CA VAL A 134 -10.74 22.00 -48.99
C VAL A 134 -11.26 20.83 -49.81
N ARG A 135 -10.66 19.64 -49.65
CA ARG A 135 -11.15 18.41 -50.30
C ARG A 135 -11.89 17.58 -49.28
N VAL A 136 -13.10 17.14 -49.59
CA VAL A 136 -13.90 16.31 -48.68
C VAL A 136 -14.62 15.21 -49.45
N HIS A 137 -15.02 14.15 -48.74
CA HIS A 137 -15.88 13.14 -49.34
C HIS A 137 -17.22 13.77 -49.81
N PRO A 138 -17.80 13.34 -50.95
CA PRO A 138 -19.03 13.93 -51.51
C PRO A 138 -20.19 14.07 -50.52
N ALA A 139 -20.35 13.10 -49.61
CA ALA A 139 -21.40 13.11 -48.59
C ALA A 139 -21.28 14.26 -47.55
N SER A 140 -20.12 14.89 -47.42
CA SER A 140 -19.85 15.95 -46.44
C SER A 140 -19.85 17.36 -47.05
N VAL A 141 -19.94 17.47 -48.38
CA VAL A 141 -19.77 18.74 -49.12
C VAL A 141 -20.75 19.82 -48.67
N ASP A 142 -22.05 19.49 -48.60
CA ASP A 142 -23.07 20.50 -48.29
C ASP A 142 -22.90 21.02 -46.85
N ARG A 143 -22.59 20.13 -45.91
CA ARG A 143 -22.42 20.48 -44.50
C ARG A 143 -21.17 21.32 -44.25
N VAL A 144 -20.09 20.99 -44.96
CA VAL A 144 -18.84 21.76 -44.93
C VAL A 144 -19.06 23.14 -45.55
N ARG A 145 -19.81 23.22 -46.66
CA ARG A 145 -20.17 24.49 -47.30
C ARG A 145 -20.92 25.40 -46.34
N ASP A 146 -21.98 24.90 -45.70
CA ASP A 146 -22.81 25.69 -44.79
C ASP A 146 -21.99 26.28 -43.61
N GLU A 147 -21.11 25.46 -43.03
CA GLU A 147 -20.28 25.86 -41.88
C GLU A 147 -19.17 26.85 -42.27
N LEU A 148 -18.53 26.66 -43.44
CA LEU A 148 -17.51 27.58 -43.94
C LEU A 148 -18.11 28.91 -44.39
N ASP A 149 -19.29 28.90 -45.02
CA ASP A 149 -20.01 30.12 -45.38
C ASP A 149 -20.38 30.93 -44.13
N ALA A 150 -20.74 30.27 -43.03
CA ALA A 150 -21.00 30.95 -41.76
C ALA A 150 -19.75 31.66 -41.21
N VAL A 151 -18.59 31.01 -41.28
CA VAL A 151 -17.31 31.60 -40.84
C VAL A 151 -16.90 32.78 -41.71
N LEU A 152 -17.03 32.64 -43.03
CA LEU A 152 -16.66 33.69 -43.97
C LEU A 152 -17.52 34.94 -43.81
N ARG A 153 -18.82 34.78 -43.50
CA ARG A 153 -19.73 35.90 -43.18
C ARG A 153 -19.33 36.66 -41.91
N GLU A 154 -18.77 35.96 -40.92
CA GLU A 154 -18.33 36.55 -39.65
C GLU A 154 -16.91 37.15 -39.73
N SER A 155 -16.15 36.85 -40.80
CA SER A 155 -14.78 37.30 -40.97
C SER A 155 -14.67 38.47 -41.97
N ASP A 156 -13.94 39.52 -41.63
CA ASP A 156 -13.52 40.58 -42.57
C ASP A 156 -12.44 40.11 -43.56
N LEU A 157 -12.11 38.81 -43.55
CA LEU A 157 -11.14 38.20 -44.45
C LEU A 157 -11.81 38.00 -45.81
N GLY A 158 -11.41 38.79 -46.82
CA GLY A 158 -11.75 38.57 -48.23
C GLY A 158 -11.08 37.33 -48.83
N MET A 159 -11.21 36.19 -48.16
CA MET A 159 -10.64 34.91 -48.52
C MET A 159 -11.63 34.11 -49.37
N THR A 160 -11.16 33.57 -50.48
CA THR A 160 -11.95 32.66 -51.32
C THR A 160 -11.72 31.21 -50.87
N VAL A 161 -12.79 30.46 -50.67
CA VAL A 161 -12.73 29.02 -50.33
C VAL A 161 -13.32 28.21 -51.47
N GLU A 162 -12.55 27.24 -51.98
CA GLU A 162 -13.00 26.23 -52.94
C GLU A 162 -13.19 24.90 -52.22
N ILE A 163 -14.35 24.27 -52.38
CA ILE A 163 -14.65 22.95 -51.83
C ILE A 163 -14.71 21.95 -52.99
N ASP A 164 -13.89 20.91 -52.91
CA ASP A 164 -13.74 19.90 -53.94
C ASP A 164 -14.15 18.52 -53.39
N ALA A 165 -14.91 17.78 -54.19
CA ALA A 165 -15.46 16.49 -53.80
C ALA A 165 -14.51 15.38 -54.28
N ASP A 166 -13.93 14.65 -53.34
CA ASP A 166 -12.98 13.57 -53.61
C ASP A 166 -13.54 12.26 -53.03
N ASP A 167 -13.97 11.36 -53.92
CA ASP A 167 -14.58 10.07 -53.58
C ASP A 167 -13.54 9.02 -53.11
N ALA A 168 -12.25 9.30 -53.28
CA ALA A 168 -11.17 8.49 -52.73
C ALA A 168 -10.91 8.79 -51.24
N LEU A 169 -11.46 9.89 -50.70
CA LEU A 169 -11.38 10.21 -49.27
C LEU A 169 -12.38 9.40 -48.45
N ALA A 170 -11.95 8.94 -47.27
CA ALA A 170 -12.89 8.38 -46.30
C ALA A 170 -13.91 9.46 -45.85
N ALA A 171 -15.14 9.06 -45.51
CA ALA A 171 -16.23 9.99 -45.17
C ALA A 171 -15.88 11.03 -44.07
N GLY A 172 -14.96 10.69 -43.16
CA GLY A 172 -14.47 11.55 -42.08
C GLY A 172 -13.16 12.29 -42.35
N ALA A 173 -12.64 12.27 -43.58
CA ALA A 173 -11.38 12.91 -43.96
C ALA A 173 -11.62 14.25 -44.70
N CYS A 174 -10.72 15.22 -44.49
CA CYS A 174 -10.67 16.50 -45.20
C CYS A 174 -9.22 16.99 -45.39
#